data_AF-A0A922SLG6-F1
#
_entry.id   AF-A0A922SLG6-F1
#
_cell.length_a   1.000
_cell.length_b   1.000
_cell.length_c   1.000
_cell.angle_alpha   90.00
_cell.angle_beta   90.00
_cell.angle_gamma   90.00
#
_symmetry.space_group_name_H-M   'P 1'
#
loop_
_entity.id
_entity.type
_entity.pdbx_description
1 polymer ?
#
loop_
_entity_poly.entity_id
_entity_poly.type
_entity_poly.pdbx_seq_one_letter_code
_entity_poly.pdbx_strand_id
1 'polypeptide(L)'
;MASMEFVKENRPAQAPLSVWWIVAGLAANAALLAGVALLDAALPEPLGPSAPPERFHGLTAHRHLTNLTAIGPRVRLLRLCEERPVPGVTALSVLLQVAGSYENEVLAVGVLVAAVKDIAAHASPHNRLELDVQTASGAFALSFMDGMNNVYRDVQNVVVRVRGAGGRPAGRSALLLNCHFDTVPDSPGKYPPPGTII
;
A
#
# COMPACT_ATOMS: atom_id res chain seq x y z
N MET A 1 56.34 17.30 -24.46
CA MET A 1 54.91 17.43 -24.85
C MET A 1 54.34 16.03 -24.93
N ALA A 2 53.47 15.65 -24.00
CA ALA A 2 52.82 14.34 -24.02
C ALA A 2 51.69 14.35 -25.07
N SER A 3 51.71 13.39 -25.99
CA SER A 3 50.69 13.20 -27.03
C SER A 3 49.39 12.72 -26.39
N MET A 4 48.31 13.51 -26.49
CA MET A 4 46.98 13.12 -26.01
C MET A 4 46.31 12.20 -27.05
N GLU A 5 46.02 10.97 -26.66
CA GLU A 5 45.27 10.00 -27.46
C GLU A 5 43.77 10.31 -27.34
N PHE A 6 43.12 10.55 -28.48
CA PHE A 6 41.69 10.84 -28.56
C PHE A 6 40.92 9.59 -28.98
N VAL A 7 39.88 9.24 -28.23
CA VAL A 7 38.88 8.24 -28.66
C VAL A 7 37.75 8.96 -29.39
N LYS A 8 37.17 8.28 -30.37
CA LYS A 8 36.09 8.72 -31.26
C LYS A 8 35.08 9.61 -30.52
N GLU A 9 34.86 10.83 -31.04
CA GLU A 9 34.05 11.95 -30.49
C GLU A 9 34.77 13.00 -29.61
N ASN A 10 36.03 13.34 -29.89
CA ASN A 10 36.68 14.56 -29.37
C ASN A 10 36.69 14.68 -27.83
N ARG A 11 36.50 13.57 -27.10
CA ARG A 11 36.69 13.49 -25.66
C ARG A 11 38.07 12.91 -25.39
N PRO A 12 38.89 13.57 -24.55
CA PRO A 12 40.17 12.98 -24.14
C PRO A 12 39.89 11.63 -23.48
N ALA A 13 40.69 10.61 -23.79
CA ALA A 13 40.59 9.32 -23.14
C ALA A 13 40.72 9.53 -21.62
N GLN A 14 39.63 9.25 -20.89
CA GLN A 14 39.66 9.32 -19.43
C GLN A 14 40.57 8.21 -18.91
N ALA A 15 41.45 8.54 -17.96
CA ALA A 15 42.27 7.53 -17.32
C ALA A 15 41.35 6.47 -16.68
N PRO A 16 41.63 5.17 -16.86
CA PRO A 16 40.81 4.12 -16.26
C PRO A 16 40.80 4.30 -14.73
N LEU A 17 39.64 4.06 -14.13
CA LEU A 17 39.50 4.02 -12.67
C LEU A 17 40.54 3.06 -12.08
N SER A 18 41.28 3.54 -11.07
CA SER A 18 42.24 2.70 -10.35
C SER A 18 41.54 1.49 -9.75
N VAL A 19 42.15 0.31 -9.87
CA VAL A 19 41.65 -0.95 -9.28
C VAL A 19 41.37 -0.78 -7.78
N TRP A 20 42.12 0.06 -7.07
CA TRP A 20 41.91 0.34 -5.66
C TRP A 20 40.57 1.00 -5.35
N TRP A 21 40.03 1.84 -6.25
CA TRP A 21 38.69 2.41 -6.08
C TRP A 21 37.60 1.36 -6.23
N ILE A 22 37.81 0.38 -7.12
CA ILE A 22 36.90 -0.75 -7.28
C ILE A 22 36.94 -1.63 -6.02
N VAL A 23 38.14 -1.93 -5.51
CA VAL A 23 38.32 -2.70 -4.26
C VAL A 23 37.70 -1.96 -3.08
N ALA A 24 37.91 -0.65 -2.95
CA ALA A 24 37.32 0.16 -1.89
C ALA A 24 35.78 0.19 -1.99
N GLY A 25 35.22 0.32 -3.20
CA GLY A 25 33.78 0.26 -3.42
C GLY A 25 33.17 -1.09 -3.06
N LEU A 26 33.82 -2.19 -3.43
CA LEU A 26 33.41 -3.55 -3.05
C LEU A 26 33.50 -3.77 -1.54
N ALA A 27 34.57 -3.30 -0.90
CA ALA A 27 34.73 -3.39 0.55
C ALA A 27 33.65 -2.59 1.30
N ALA A 28 33.33 -1.38 0.83
CA ALA A 28 32.27 -0.56 1.39
C ALA A 28 30.88 -1.21 1.24
N ASN A 29 30.60 -1.82 0.08
CA ASN A 29 29.36 -2.55 -0.15
C ASN A 29 29.25 -3.80 0.75
N ALA A 30 30.34 -4.58 0.87
CA ALA A 30 30.40 -5.73 1.75
C ALA A 30 30.22 -5.33 3.23
N ALA A 31 30.83 -4.22 3.66
CA ALA A 31 30.66 -3.68 5.00
C ALA A 31 29.21 -3.23 5.27
N LEU A 32 28.57 -2.59 4.28
CA LEU A 32 27.16 -2.20 4.38
C LEU A 32 26.24 -3.42 4.49
N LEU A 33 26.44 -4.44 3.65
CA LEU A 33 25.66 -5.68 3.70
C LEU A 33 25.87 -6.43 5.03
N ALA A 34 27.12 -6.50 5.52
CA ALA A 34 27.43 -7.08 6.82
C ALA A 34 26.76 -6.31 7.96
N GLY A 35 26.77 -4.97 7.89
CA GLY A 35 26.09 -4.12 8.86
C GLY A 35 24.58 -4.37 8.90
N VAL A 36 23.93 -4.47 7.73
CA VAL A 36 22.50 -4.81 7.63
C VAL A 36 22.23 -6.21 8.18
N ALA A 37 23.05 -7.20 7.83
CA ALA A 37 22.88 -8.58 8.33
C ALA A 37 23.04 -8.68 9.86
N LEU A 38 23.97 -7.90 10.44
CA LEU A 38 24.15 -7.85 11.88
C LEU A 38 22.97 -7.17 12.58
N LEU A 39 22.41 -6.10 11.99
CA LEU A 39 21.20 -5.47 12.49
C LEU A 39 20.00 -6.42 12.43
N ASP A 40 19.82 -7.12 11.30
CA ASP A 40 18.75 -8.10 11.11
C ASP A 40 18.86 -9.24 12.13
N ALA A 41 20.06 -9.78 12.34
CA ALA A 41 20.33 -10.79 13.36
C ALA A 41 20.14 -10.30 14.81
N ALA A 42 20.14 -8.99 15.04
CA ALA A 42 19.86 -8.39 16.34
C ALA A 42 18.37 -8.09 16.56
N LEU A 43 17.54 -8.16 15.51
CA LEU A 43 16.10 -7.98 15.66
C LEU A 43 15.47 -9.21 16.33
N PRO A 44 14.47 -9.02 17.19
CA PRO A 44 13.74 -10.14 17.78
C PRO A 44 12.95 -10.88 16.70
N GLU A 45 12.94 -12.21 16.79
CA GLU A 45 12.13 -13.05 15.92
C GLU A 45 10.64 -12.67 15.99
N PRO A 46 9.94 -12.61 14.85
CA PRO A 46 8.52 -12.30 14.83
C PRO A 46 7.74 -13.37 15.58
N LEU A 47 6.83 -12.92 16.45
CA LEU A 47 6.01 -13.83 17.23
C LEU A 47 5.09 -14.66 16.35
N GLY A 48 5.09 -15.97 16.59
CA GLY A 48 4.21 -16.94 15.94
C GLY A 48 2.89 -17.18 16.67
N PRO A 49 2.06 -18.11 16.16
CA PRO A 49 0.72 -18.39 16.68
C PRO A 49 0.67 -18.88 18.14
N SER A 50 1.79 -19.43 18.65
CA SER A 50 1.92 -19.90 20.02
C SER A 50 2.23 -18.78 21.03
N ALA A 51 2.43 -17.55 20.57
CA ALA A 51 2.67 -16.42 21.45
C ALA A 51 1.38 -16.00 22.20
N PRO A 52 1.50 -15.33 23.35
CA PRO A 52 0.33 -14.87 24.10
C PRO A 52 -0.59 -13.96 23.27
N PRO A 53 -1.92 -14.02 23.47
CA PRO A 53 -2.90 -13.30 22.64
C PRO A 53 -2.82 -11.77 22.79
N GLU A 54 -2.24 -11.27 23.89
CA GLU A 54 -2.04 -9.84 24.13
C GLU A 54 -0.85 -9.23 23.39
N ARG A 55 -0.05 -10.05 22.69
CA ARG A 55 1.10 -9.58 21.90
C ARG A 55 0.80 -9.61 20.41
N PHE A 56 1.47 -8.76 19.65
CA PHE A 56 1.36 -8.74 18.20
C PHE A 56 2.05 -9.97 17.57
N HIS A 57 1.29 -10.82 16.87
CA HIS A 57 1.80 -12.00 16.18
C HIS A 57 2.27 -11.63 14.77
N GLY A 58 3.56 -11.30 14.63
CA GLY A 58 4.15 -10.84 13.37
C GLY A 58 4.01 -11.83 12.22
N LEU A 59 4.11 -13.15 12.47
CA LEU A 59 3.96 -14.17 11.42
C LEU A 59 2.52 -14.27 10.93
N THR A 60 1.54 -14.14 11.83
CA THR A 60 0.12 -14.11 11.47
C THR A 60 -0.20 -12.86 10.64
N ALA A 61 0.31 -11.70 11.05
CA ALA A 61 0.17 -10.46 10.29
C ALA A 61 0.79 -10.56 8.88
N HIS A 62 1.99 -11.14 8.77
CA HIS A 62 2.64 -11.39 7.49
C HIS A 62 1.78 -12.30 6.60
N ARG A 63 1.20 -13.38 7.15
CA ARG A 63 0.32 -14.28 6.40
C ARG A 63 -0.92 -13.58 5.88
N HIS A 64 -1.55 -12.70 6.67
CA HIS A 64 -2.68 -11.90 6.20
C HIS A 64 -2.29 -10.99 5.03
N LEU A 65 -1.13 -10.35 5.11
CA LEU A 65 -0.61 -9.52 4.02
C LEU A 65 -0.33 -10.37 2.77
N THR A 66 0.32 -11.52 2.91
CA THR A 66 0.62 -12.42 1.78
C THR A 66 -0.67 -12.91 1.12
N ASN A 67 -1.66 -13.35 1.89
CA ASN A 67 -2.97 -13.75 1.37
C ASN A 67 -3.66 -12.62 0.60
N LEU A 68 -3.59 -11.39 1.11
CA LEU A 68 -4.17 -10.21 0.46
C LEU A 68 -3.40 -9.79 -0.79
N THR A 69 -2.08 -9.96 -0.84
CA THR A 69 -1.27 -9.67 -2.05
C THR A 69 -1.34 -10.77 -3.10
N ALA A 70 -1.63 -12.02 -2.70
CA ALA A 70 -1.70 -13.16 -3.60
C ALA A 70 -2.88 -13.10 -4.57
N ILE A 71 -3.90 -12.28 -4.28
CA ILE A 71 -5.04 -12.07 -5.19
C ILE A 71 -4.67 -11.24 -6.43
N GLY A 72 -3.51 -10.58 -6.43
CA GLY A 72 -3.05 -9.73 -7.52
C GLY A 72 -3.17 -8.22 -7.23
N PRO A 73 -2.84 -7.37 -8.22
CA PRO A 73 -2.95 -5.93 -8.09
C PRO A 73 -4.41 -5.54 -7.84
N ARG A 74 -4.69 -4.86 -6.72
CA ARG A 74 -6.01 -4.35 -6.34
C ARG A 74 -6.20 -2.95 -6.93
N VAL A 75 -5.89 -2.83 -8.21
CA VAL A 75 -5.81 -1.55 -8.91
C VAL A 75 -7.21 -1.01 -9.12
N ARG A 76 -7.36 0.29 -8.87
CA ARG A 76 -8.50 1.02 -9.37
C ARG A 76 -8.27 1.27 -10.87
N LEU A 77 -8.94 0.50 -11.73
CA LEU A 77 -8.66 0.52 -13.17
C LEU A 77 -9.37 1.70 -13.86
N LEU A 78 -8.63 2.44 -14.69
CA LEU A 78 -9.22 3.26 -15.75
C LEU A 78 -10.05 2.37 -16.68
N ARG A 79 -11.38 2.49 -16.68
CA ARG A 79 -12.14 2.17 -17.90
C ARG A 79 -12.45 3.47 -18.61
N LEU A 80 -12.07 3.56 -19.89
CA LEU A 80 -12.68 4.50 -20.81
C LEU A 80 -14.13 4.04 -21.01
N CYS A 81 -15.06 4.61 -20.25
CA CYS A 81 -16.48 4.44 -20.50
C CYS A 81 -16.88 5.53 -21.50
N GLU A 82 -17.15 5.15 -22.75
CA GLU A 82 -17.78 6.06 -23.70
C GLU A 82 -19.27 6.10 -23.40
N GLU A 83 -19.66 7.00 -22.49
CA GLU A 83 -21.06 7.29 -22.19
C GLU A 83 -21.53 8.56 -22.91
N ARG A 84 -22.78 8.49 -23.38
CA ARG A 84 -23.41 9.46 -24.27
C ARG A 84 -23.42 10.90 -23.70
N PRO A 85 -23.40 11.92 -24.58
CA PRO A 85 -23.34 13.32 -24.15
C PRO A 85 -24.56 13.69 -23.31
N VAL A 86 -24.29 14.17 -22.10
CA VAL A 86 -25.27 14.81 -21.22
C VAL A 86 -25.53 16.24 -21.75
N PRO A 87 -26.78 16.66 -21.98
CA PRO A 87 -27.05 18.00 -22.52
C PRO A 87 -26.61 19.08 -21.53
N GLY A 88 -25.71 19.97 -21.98
CA GLY A 88 -25.29 21.16 -21.21
C GLY A 88 -23.85 21.15 -20.70
N VAL A 89 -23.07 20.09 -20.93
CA VAL A 89 -21.65 20.04 -20.57
C VAL A 89 -20.81 19.97 -21.84
N THR A 90 -20.44 21.13 -22.40
CA THR A 90 -19.39 21.24 -23.43
C THR A 90 -18.02 21.19 -22.76
N ALA A 91 -17.64 19.99 -22.32
CA ALA A 91 -16.25 19.64 -22.11
C ALA A 91 -16.14 18.19 -22.56
N LEU A 92 -15.12 17.89 -23.37
CA LEU A 92 -14.66 16.52 -23.56
C LEU A 92 -14.14 16.04 -22.21
N SER A 93 -15.04 15.72 -21.29
CA SER A 93 -14.69 15.13 -20.02
C SER A 93 -14.34 13.70 -20.33
N VAL A 94 -13.04 13.42 -20.48
CA VAL A 94 -12.50 12.08 -20.26
C VAL A 94 -12.76 11.79 -18.79
N LEU A 95 -14.00 11.39 -18.47
CA LEU A 95 -14.34 10.91 -17.15
C LEU A 95 -13.61 9.59 -17.03
N LEU A 96 -12.50 9.65 -16.30
CA LEU A 96 -11.77 8.53 -15.79
C LEU A 96 -12.74 7.71 -14.93
N GLN A 97 -13.48 6.78 -15.53
CA GLN A 97 -14.32 5.91 -14.74
C GLN A 97 -13.40 4.87 -14.11
N VAL A 98 -12.98 5.14 -12.88
CA VAL A 98 -12.11 4.25 -12.14
C VAL A 98 -12.96 3.21 -11.40
N ALA A 99 -13.53 2.27 -12.14
CA ALA A 99 -14.11 1.07 -11.56
C ALA A 99 -12.96 0.19 -11.02
N GLY A 100 -13.08 -0.26 -9.78
CA GLY A 100 -12.08 -1.13 -9.16
C GLY A 100 -11.95 -2.46 -9.91
N SER A 101 -10.76 -3.06 -9.86
CA SER A 101 -10.58 -4.41 -10.39
C SER A 101 -11.41 -5.43 -9.57
N TYR A 102 -11.69 -6.61 -10.14
CA TYR A 102 -12.38 -7.69 -9.44
C TYR A 102 -11.62 -8.09 -8.16
N GLU A 103 -10.29 -8.05 -8.23
CA GLU A 103 -9.38 -8.27 -7.11
C GLU A 103 -9.63 -7.26 -5.98
N ASN A 104 -9.93 -6.01 -6.31
CA ASN A 104 -10.18 -4.96 -5.33
C ASN A 104 -11.61 -4.98 -4.78
N GLU A 105 -12.62 -5.00 -5.65
CA GLU A 105 -14.02 -4.83 -5.25
C GLU A 105 -14.65 -6.09 -4.66
N VAL A 106 -14.16 -7.28 -5.04
CA VAL A 106 -14.77 -8.55 -4.63
C VAL A 106 -13.81 -9.36 -3.77
N LEU A 107 -12.60 -9.64 -4.27
CA LEU A 107 -11.69 -10.55 -3.58
C LEU A 107 -11.09 -9.92 -2.31
N ALA A 108 -10.57 -8.70 -2.39
CA ALA A 108 -9.96 -8.02 -1.24
C ALA A 108 -10.98 -7.82 -0.11
N VAL A 109 -12.17 -7.32 -0.44
CA VAL A 109 -13.26 -7.14 0.53
C VAL A 109 -13.69 -8.47 1.12
N GLY A 110 -13.80 -9.53 0.32
CA GLY A 110 -14.08 -10.87 0.79
C GLY A 110 -13.05 -11.40 1.79
N VAL A 111 -11.76 -11.24 1.48
CA VAL A 111 -10.65 -11.63 2.38
C VAL A 111 -10.71 -10.87 3.70
N LEU A 112 -10.93 -9.56 3.66
CA LEU A 112 -11.02 -8.71 4.86
C LEU A 112 -12.23 -9.09 5.73
N VAL A 113 -13.41 -9.23 5.12
CA VAL A 113 -14.64 -9.62 5.82
C VAL A 113 -14.49 -11.00 6.44
N ALA A 114 -13.88 -11.97 5.74
CA ALA A 114 -13.64 -13.31 6.27
C ALA A 114 -12.69 -13.27 7.47
N ALA A 115 -11.57 -12.53 7.38
CA ALA A 115 -10.63 -12.38 8.48
C ALA A 115 -11.27 -11.73 9.71
N VAL A 116 -12.08 -10.68 9.54
CA VAL A 116 -12.77 -10.02 10.66
C VAL A 116 -13.79 -10.95 11.31
N LYS A 117 -14.54 -11.73 10.51
CA LYS A 117 -15.49 -12.72 11.04
C LYS A 117 -14.80 -13.81 11.84
N ASP A 118 -13.64 -14.28 11.37
CA ASP A 118 -12.82 -15.26 12.10
C ASP A 118 -12.31 -14.68 13.43
N ILE A 119 -11.82 -13.44 13.43
CA ILE A 119 -11.43 -12.73 14.67
C ILE A 119 -12.62 -12.59 15.62
N ALA A 120 -13.80 -12.25 15.11
CA ALA A 120 -15.00 -12.11 15.92
C ALA A 120 -15.45 -13.45 16.54
N ALA A 121 -15.26 -14.57 15.83
CA ALA A 121 -15.59 -15.91 16.33
C ALA A 121 -14.67 -16.37 17.49
N HIS A 122 -13.43 -15.90 17.50
CA HIS A 122 -12.43 -16.21 18.53
C HIS A 122 -12.28 -15.11 19.59
N ALA A 123 -13.04 -14.02 19.49
CA ALA A 123 -12.96 -12.92 20.43
C ALA A 123 -13.48 -13.32 21.82
N SER A 124 -12.86 -12.76 22.87
CA SER A 124 -13.36 -12.90 24.24
C SER A 124 -14.82 -12.43 24.34
N PRO A 125 -15.69 -13.09 25.13
CA PRO A 125 -17.07 -12.65 25.37
C PRO A 125 -17.19 -11.23 25.94
N HIS A 126 -16.11 -10.71 26.50
CA HIS A 126 -16.01 -9.33 26.98
C HIS A 126 -15.84 -8.29 25.87
N ASN A 127 -15.64 -8.70 24.62
CA ASN A 127 -15.53 -7.82 23.46
C ASN A 127 -16.69 -8.08 22.49
N ARG A 128 -17.24 -7.02 21.91
CA ARG A 128 -18.20 -7.09 20.80
C ARG A 128 -17.58 -6.41 19.59
N LEU A 129 -17.54 -7.15 18.50
CA LEU A 129 -17.13 -6.66 17.19
C LEU A 129 -18.38 -6.45 16.34
N GLU A 130 -18.45 -5.31 15.67
CA GLU A 130 -19.43 -5.02 14.64
C GLU A 130 -18.71 -4.69 13.35
N LEU A 131 -19.14 -5.34 12.27
CA LEU A 131 -18.59 -5.19 10.94
C LEU A 131 -19.64 -4.50 10.07
N ASP A 132 -19.23 -3.48 9.34
CA ASP A 132 -20.02 -2.79 8.34
C ASP A 132 -19.22 -2.64 7.05
N VAL A 133 -19.88 -2.83 5.90
CA VAL A 133 -19.28 -2.65 4.58
C VAL A 133 -20.03 -1.52 3.90
N GLN A 134 -19.38 -0.36 3.81
CA GLN A 134 -19.97 0.86 3.29
C GLN A 134 -19.56 1.07 1.86
N THR A 135 -20.49 1.50 1.01
CA THR A 135 -20.20 1.92 -0.36
C THR A 135 -20.46 3.40 -0.49
N ALA A 136 -19.46 4.17 -0.93
CA ALA A 136 -19.52 5.62 -1.05
C ALA A 136 -19.15 6.07 -2.48
N SER A 137 -19.90 7.05 -2.97
CA SER A 137 -19.68 7.71 -4.25
C SER A 137 -19.71 9.22 -4.04
N GLY A 138 -18.89 9.96 -4.77
CA GLY A 138 -18.81 11.41 -4.62
C GLY A 138 -17.83 12.03 -5.61
N ALA A 139 -17.82 13.35 -5.65
CA ALA A 139 -16.92 14.11 -6.51
C ALA A 139 -16.49 15.39 -5.79
N PHE A 140 -15.23 15.78 -5.96
CA PHE A 140 -14.73 17.08 -5.51
C PHE A 140 -13.83 17.71 -6.58
N ALA A 141 -13.92 19.03 -6.73
CA ALA A 141 -13.08 19.77 -7.65
C ALA A 141 -11.66 19.89 -7.10
N LEU A 142 -10.66 19.50 -7.89
CA LEU A 142 -9.26 19.77 -7.60
C LEU A 142 -8.94 21.16 -8.13
N SER A 143 -8.53 22.07 -7.24
CA SER A 143 -8.11 23.43 -7.58
C SER A 143 -6.70 23.50 -8.19
N PHE A 144 -5.98 22.37 -8.26
CA PHE A 144 -4.68 22.24 -8.90
C PHE A 144 -4.82 21.36 -10.16
N MET A 145 -4.25 21.81 -11.29
CA MET A 145 -4.46 21.32 -12.67
C MET A 145 -5.84 21.66 -13.29
N ASP A 146 -6.08 22.95 -13.49
CA ASP A 146 -7.11 23.48 -14.42
C ASP A 146 -8.56 23.03 -14.20
N GLY A 147 -8.96 22.80 -12.94
CA GLY A 147 -10.36 22.55 -12.58
C GLY A 147 -10.87 21.13 -12.86
N MET A 148 -9.97 20.13 -12.87
CA MET A 148 -10.39 18.72 -12.95
C MET A 148 -11.20 18.30 -11.72
N ASN A 149 -12.29 17.55 -11.94
CA ASN A 149 -13.04 16.91 -10.86
C ASN A 149 -12.45 15.53 -10.54
N ASN A 150 -12.11 15.29 -9.27
CA ASN A 150 -11.86 13.94 -8.78
C ASN A 150 -13.22 13.31 -8.45
N VAL A 151 -13.60 12.29 -9.22
CA VAL A 151 -14.84 11.53 -9.03
C VAL A 151 -14.48 10.15 -8.54
N TYR A 152 -15.01 9.77 -7.37
CA TYR A 152 -14.95 8.41 -6.85
C TYR A 152 -16.34 7.80 -6.92
N ARG A 153 -16.43 6.60 -7.48
CA ARG A 153 -17.68 5.85 -7.60
C ARG A 153 -17.48 4.47 -6.97
N ASP A 154 -18.50 4.05 -6.22
CA ASP A 154 -18.63 2.73 -5.60
C ASP A 154 -17.41 2.32 -4.77
N VAL A 155 -16.82 3.28 -4.04
CA VAL A 155 -15.72 3.01 -3.11
C VAL A 155 -16.25 2.21 -1.94
N GLN A 156 -15.69 1.02 -1.74
CA GLN A 156 -16.04 0.18 -0.61
C GLN A 156 -15.09 0.43 0.57
N ASN A 157 -15.65 0.60 1.77
CA ASN A 157 -14.92 0.69 3.03
C ASN A 157 -15.35 -0.46 3.92
N VAL A 158 -14.39 -1.19 4.50
CA VAL A 158 -14.64 -2.23 5.50
C VAL A 158 -14.37 -1.62 6.88
N VAL A 159 -15.43 -1.38 7.65
CA VAL A 159 -15.35 -0.71 8.95
C VAL A 159 -15.63 -1.71 10.05
N VAL A 160 -14.73 -1.79 11.03
CA VAL A 160 -14.88 -2.67 12.19
C VAL A 160 -14.88 -1.84 13.46
N ARG A 161 -15.91 -2.02 14.28
CA ARG A 161 -16.04 -1.38 15.59
C ARG A 161 -15.89 -2.41 16.69
N VAL A 162 -14.95 -2.18 17.60
CA VAL A 162 -14.71 -3.02 18.78
C VAL A 162 -15.17 -2.27 20.03
N ARG A 163 -15.93 -2.93 20.91
CA ARG A 163 -16.34 -2.37 22.21
C ARG A 163 -16.37 -3.42 23.31
N GLY A 164 -16.26 -3.00 24.58
CA GLY A 164 -16.46 -3.88 25.73
C GLY A 164 -17.93 -4.29 25.92
N ALA A 165 -18.18 -5.59 26.13
CA ALA A 165 -19.48 -6.14 26.50
C ALA A 165 -19.76 -5.86 27.99
N GLY A 166 -20.57 -4.83 28.26
CA GLY A 166 -21.00 -4.49 29.63
C GLY A 166 -20.33 -3.26 30.24
N GLY A 167 -19.46 -2.57 29.52
CA GLY A 167 -18.99 -1.25 29.95
C GLY A 167 -20.12 -0.23 29.91
N ARG A 168 -20.30 0.56 30.99
CA ARG A 168 -20.96 1.88 30.89
C ARG A 168 -20.33 2.62 29.70
N PRO A 169 -21.05 3.51 28.99
CA PRO A 169 -20.45 4.34 27.94
C PRO A 169 -19.31 5.18 28.55
N ALA A 170 -18.10 4.61 28.55
CA ALA A 170 -16.96 5.12 29.27
C ALA A 170 -16.22 6.05 28.31
N GLY A 171 -16.59 7.33 28.37
CA GLY A 171 -15.86 8.41 27.71
C GLY A 171 -16.08 8.48 26.20
N ARG A 172 -16.09 9.71 25.67
CA ARG A 172 -16.29 10.04 24.25
C ARG A 172 -15.07 9.75 23.38
N SER A 173 -14.17 8.87 23.84
CA SER A 173 -12.86 8.66 23.25
C SER A 173 -12.89 7.37 22.44
N ALA A 174 -12.71 7.51 21.14
CA ALA A 174 -12.54 6.39 20.22
C ALA A 174 -11.14 6.48 19.59
N LEU A 175 -10.52 5.33 19.37
CA LEU A 175 -9.30 5.21 18.57
C LEU A 175 -9.71 4.74 17.18
N LEU A 176 -9.40 5.53 16.16
CA LEU A 176 -9.54 5.14 14.76
C LEU A 176 -8.20 4.63 14.25
N LEU A 177 -8.19 3.36 13.83
CA LEU A 177 -7.09 2.77 13.07
C LEU A 177 -7.57 2.65 11.63
N ASN A 178 -6.82 3.25 10.70
CA ASN A 178 -7.15 3.23 9.28
C ASN A 178 -6.00 2.62 8.48
N CYS A 179 -6.37 1.92 7.40
CA CYS A 179 -5.44 1.48 6.38
C CYS A 179 -6.17 1.43 5.03
N HIS A 180 -5.40 1.63 3.98
CA HIS A 180 -5.85 1.53 2.60
C HIS A 180 -5.56 0.12 2.08
N PHE A 181 -6.48 -0.46 1.30
CA PHE A 181 -6.33 -1.82 0.79
C PHE A 181 -6.33 -1.93 -0.74
N ASP A 182 -6.70 -0.88 -1.47
CA ASP A 182 -6.48 -0.84 -2.92
C ASP A 182 -4.99 -0.63 -3.26
N THR A 183 -4.64 -0.67 -4.53
CA THR A 183 -3.28 -0.44 -5.00
C THR A 183 -3.27 0.57 -6.12
N VAL A 184 -2.17 1.30 -6.26
CA VAL A 184 -1.96 2.15 -7.44
C VAL A 184 -1.68 1.28 -8.67
N PRO A 185 -2.06 1.75 -9.88
CA PRO A 185 -1.58 1.14 -11.12
C PRO A 185 -0.05 0.98 -11.07
N ASP A 186 0.45 -0.15 -11.57
CA ASP A 186 1.87 -0.51 -11.60
C ASP A 186 2.56 -0.82 -10.25
N SER A 187 1.81 -1.04 -9.16
CA SER A 187 2.37 -1.55 -7.89
C SER A 187 1.77 -2.87 -7.45
N PRO A 188 2.58 -3.84 -6.95
CA PRO A 188 2.08 -5.06 -6.33
C PRO A 188 1.37 -4.81 -4.99
N GLY A 189 1.35 -3.57 -4.47
CA GLY A 189 0.56 -3.21 -3.28
C GLY A 189 1.14 -3.65 -1.94
N LYS A 190 2.40 -4.10 -1.92
CA LYS A 190 3.12 -4.48 -0.69
C LYS A 190 3.80 -3.26 -0.02
N TYR A 191 4.14 -2.25 -0.81
CA TYR A 191 4.70 -0.97 -0.36
C TYR A 191 4.19 0.15 -1.27
N PRO A 192 3.70 1.28 -0.72
CA PRO A 192 3.41 2.45 -1.55
C PRO A 192 4.73 3.02 -2.13
N PRO A 193 4.73 3.52 -3.38
CA PRO A 193 5.89 4.23 -3.89
C PRO A 193 6.19 5.48 -3.05
N PRO A 194 7.48 5.90 -2.94
CA PRO A 194 7.84 7.10 -2.19
C PRO A 194 7.10 8.32 -2.73
N GLY A 195 6.42 9.06 -1.86
CA GLY A 195 5.62 10.23 -2.22
C GLY A 195 4.10 10.01 -2.24
N THR A 196 3.61 8.81 -1.95
CA THR A 196 2.18 8.58 -1.72
C THR A 196 1.82 9.03 -0.30
N ILE A 197 1.02 10.09 -0.19
CA ILE A 197 0.52 10.61 1.10
C ILE A 197 -0.58 9.67 1.61
N ILE A 198 -0.49 9.35 2.91
CA ILE A 198 -1.34 8.47 3.71
C ILE A 198 -2.68 9.16 4.02
#